data_AF-A0A3S1TKL0-F1
#
_entry.id   AF-A0A3S1TKL0-F1
#
_cell.length_a   1.000
_cell.length_b   1.000
_cell.length_c   1.000
_cell.angle_alpha   90.00
_cell.angle_beta   90.00
_cell.angle_gamma   90.00
#
_symmetry.space_group_name_H-M   'P 1'
#
loop_
_entity.id
_entity.type
_entity.pdbx_description
1 polymer ?
#
loop_
_entity_poly.entity_id
_entity_poly.type
_entity_poly.pdbx_seq_one_letter_code
_entity_poly.pdbx_strand_id
1 'polypeptide(L)'
;MPTSLSKLLAGASAALVLLVAGVAGMTWWSDQAAHIRHEAEAATGGDIARAMPIMTANGCSGCHTISGVPGAQGQVGPRLDASLADRTFIGGGLANNPENLIRWIRSAREINPRTAMPSTRISEQQARDIAAYLYALK
;
A
#
# COMPACT_ATOMS: atom_id res chain seq x y z
N MET A 1 50.24 15.38 -18.63
CA MET A 1 49.95 14.19 -17.82
C MET A 1 49.22 14.64 -16.55
N PRO A 2 47.96 14.24 -16.30
CA PRO A 2 47.27 14.64 -15.08
C PRO A 2 48.05 14.14 -13.86
N THR A 3 48.34 15.04 -12.92
CA THR A 3 49.06 14.73 -11.68
C THR A 3 48.23 13.79 -10.81
N SER A 4 48.87 12.96 -9.98
CA SER A 4 48.18 12.05 -9.04
C SER A 4 47.08 12.77 -8.23
N LEU A 5 47.35 14.03 -7.84
CA LEU A 5 46.41 14.91 -7.14
C LEU A 5 45.13 15.21 -7.94
N SER A 6 45.23 15.47 -9.25
CA SER A 6 44.06 15.75 -10.10
C SER A 6 43.13 14.54 -10.25
N LYS A 7 43.70 13.31 -10.28
CA LYS A 7 42.91 12.06 -10.32
C LYS A 7 42.23 11.79 -8.98
N LEU A 8 42.91 12.05 -7.87
CA LEU A 8 42.35 11.91 -6.51
C LEU A 8 41.21 12.91 -6.26
N LEU A 9 41.39 14.18 -6.64
CA LEU A 9 40.36 15.21 -6.50
C LEU A 9 39.13 14.92 -7.37
N ALA A 10 39.32 14.45 -8.60
CA ALA A 10 38.23 14.02 -9.48
C ALA A 10 37.47 12.80 -8.90
N GLY A 11 38.21 11.81 -8.37
CA GLY A 11 37.61 10.64 -7.71
C GLY A 11 36.83 10.99 -6.45
N ALA A 12 37.37 11.87 -5.60
CA ALA A 12 36.70 12.36 -4.40
C ALA A 12 35.43 13.17 -4.74
N SER A 13 35.48 13.99 -5.80
CA SER A 13 34.33 14.77 -6.27
C SER A 13 33.23 13.86 -6.82
N ALA A 14 33.59 12.86 -7.63
CA ALA A 14 32.63 11.87 -8.13
C ALA A 14 32.00 11.04 -7.00
N ALA A 15 32.79 10.62 -6.02
CA ALA A 15 32.28 9.91 -4.84
C ALA A 15 31.31 10.78 -4.03
N LEU A 16 31.65 12.06 -3.83
CA LEU A 16 30.77 13.01 -3.13
C LEU A 16 29.44 13.23 -3.87
N VAL A 17 29.46 13.39 -5.19
CA VAL A 17 28.24 13.55 -6.00
C VAL A 17 27.35 12.31 -5.89
N LEU A 18 27.91 11.11 -5.97
CA LEU A 18 27.15 9.86 -5.81
C LEU A 18 26.54 9.73 -4.42
N LEU A 19 27.29 10.09 -3.37
CA LEU A 19 26.77 10.10 -2.00
C LEU A 19 25.62 11.09 -1.84
N VAL A 20 25.77 12.32 -2.34
CA VAL A 20 24.72 13.35 -2.28
C VAL A 20 23.48 12.89 -3.05
N ALA A 21 23.63 12.35 -4.25
CA ALA A 21 22.51 11.83 -5.03
C ALA A 21 21.82 10.64 -4.33
N GLY A 22 22.58 9.74 -3.71
CA GLY A 22 22.04 8.62 -2.94
C GLY A 22 21.23 9.07 -1.72
N VAL A 23 21.75 10.05 -0.95
CA VAL A 23 21.04 10.62 0.20
C VAL A 23 19.79 11.38 -0.25
N ALA A 24 19.89 12.22 -1.28
CA ALA A 24 18.75 12.93 -1.84
C ALA A 24 17.66 11.97 -2.34
N GLY A 25 18.03 10.90 -3.05
CA GLY A 25 17.11 9.87 -3.49
C GLY A 25 16.41 9.14 -2.33
N MET A 26 17.16 8.81 -1.27
CA MET A 26 16.60 8.17 -0.07
C MET A 26 15.61 9.07 0.67
N THR A 27 15.96 10.35 0.88
CA THR A 27 15.07 11.32 1.55
C THR A 27 13.79 11.58 0.75
N TRP A 28 13.91 11.75 -0.56
CA TRP A 28 12.74 11.89 -1.43
C TRP A 28 11.82 10.67 -1.37
N TRP A 29 12.38 9.46 -1.38
CA TRP A 29 11.58 8.24 -1.26
C TRP A 29 10.87 8.13 0.10
N SER A 30 11.56 8.47 1.21
CA SER A 30 10.93 8.44 2.53
C SER A 30 9.80 9.45 2.65
N ASP A 31 9.99 10.67 2.11
CA ASP A 31 8.99 11.73 2.15
C ASP A 31 7.76 11.35 1.31
N GLN A 32 7.99 10.77 0.11
CA GLN A 32 6.91 10.28 -0.75
C GLN A 32 6.10 9.17 -0.05
N ALA A 33 6.77 8.23 0.60
CA ALA A 33 6.10 7.15 1.33
C ALA A 33 5.29 7.69 2.53
N ALA A 34 5.81 8.67 3.26
CA ALA A 34 5.10 9.32 4.35
C ALA A 34 3.86 10.08 3.85
N HIS A 35 3.99 10.79 2.72
CA HIS A 35 2.89 11.52 2.11
C HIS A 35 1.76 10.59 1.67
N ILE A 36 2.07 9.51 0.94
CA ILE A 36 1.09 8.50 0.50
C ILE A 36 0.32 7.91 1.68
N ARG A 37 1.02 7.59 2.78
CA ARG A 37 0.38 7.07 4.00
C ARG A 37 -0.59 8.08 4.60
N HIS A 38 -0.15 9.33 4.76
CA HIS A 38 -0.98 10.38 5.31
C HIS A 38 -2.22 10.66 4.44
N GLU A 39 -2.08 10.68 3.12
CA GLU A 39 -3.22 10.82 2.20
C GLU A 39 -4.20 9.66 2.32
N ALA A 40 -3.71 8.41 2.39
CA ALA A 40 -4.54 7.24 2.54
C ALA A 40 -5.30 7.21 3.87
N GLU A 41 -4.63 7.56 4.98
CA GLU A 41 -5.24 7.68 6.30
C GLU A 41 -6.28 8.81 6.33
N ALA A 42 -5.98 9.97 5.75
CA ALA A 42 -6.90 11.10 5.66
C ALA A 42 -8.13 10.76 4.80
N ALA A 43 -7.94 10.10 3.65
CA ALA A 43 -9.03 9.73 2.74
C ALA A 43 -9.97 8.67 3.33
N THR A 44 -9.47 7.79 4.18
CA THR A 44 -10.24 6.67 4.73
C THR A 44 -10.70 6.88 6.17
N GLY A 45 -10.04 7.77 6.92
CA GLY A 45 -10.16 7.87 8.38
C GLY A 45 -9.62 6.64 9.12
N GLY A 46 -8.72 5.89 8.49
CA GLY A 46 -8.10 4.69 9.04
C GLY A 46 -6.69 4.92 9.58
N ASP A 47 -6.16 3.92 10.28
CA ASP A 47 -4.77 3.84 10.74
C ASP A 47 -4.11 2.60 10.11
N ILE A 48 -3.09 2.81 9.27
CA ILE A 48 -2.43 1.71 8.54
C ILE A 48 -1.76 0.71 9.47
N ALA A 49 -1.30 1.16 10.65
CA ALA A 49 -0.54 0.34 11.59
C ALA A 49 -1.43 -0.75 12.21
N ARG A 50 -2.75 -0.56 12.23
CA ARG A 50 -3.70 -1.54 12.79
C ARG A 50 -4.18 -2.57 11.77
N ALA A 51 -3.95 -2.35 10.48
CA ALA A 51 -4.59 -3.13 9.41
C ALA A 51 -4.14 -4.60 9.36
N MET A 52 -2.84 -4.87 9.47
CA MET A 52 -2.30 -6.22 9.33
C MET A 52 -2.92 -7.26 10.29
N PRO A 53 -2.94 -7.03 11.62
CA PRO A 53 -3.55 -8.00 12.54
C PRO A 53 -5.05 -8.18 12.27
N ILE A 54 -5.76 -7.14 11.83
CA ILE A 54 -7.18 -7.24 11.44
C ILE A 54 -7.33 -8.15 10.21
N MET A 55 -6.55 -7.92 9.15
CA MET A 55 -6.61 -8.75 7.93
C MET A 55 -6.28 -10.22 8.21
N THR A 56 -5.25 -10.47 9.01
CA THR A 56 -4.85 -11.83 9.39
C THR A 56 -5.94 -12.52 10.20
N ALA A 57 -6.51 -11.85 11.20
CA ALA A 57 -7.57 -12.41 12.04
C ALA A 57 -8.89 -12.67 11.29
N ASN A 58 -9.15 -11.92 10.21
CA ASN A 58 -10.39 -12.01 9.44
C ASN A 58 -10.24 -12.77 8.11
N GLY A 59 -9.16 -13.55 7.95
CA GLY A 59 -9.00 -14.50 6.86
C GLY A 59 -8.69 -13.90 5.49
N CYS A 60 -8.35 -12.60 5.42
CA CYS A 60 -8.05 -11.93 4.14
C CYS A 60 -6.91 -12.63 3.39
N SER A 61 -5.87 -13.07 4.12
CA SER A 61 -4.69 -13.78 3.61
C SER A 61 -5.01 -15.12 2.93
N GLY A 62 -6.12 -15.77 3.31
CA GLY A 62 -6.53 -17.06 2.72
C GLY A 62 -7.02 -16.93 1.28
N CYS A 63 -7.57 -15.76 0.92
CA CYS A 63 -8.11 -15.53 -0.42
C CYS A 63 -7.23 -14.61 -1.28
N HIS A 64 -6.52 -13.67 -0.66
CA HIS A 64 -5.77 -12.65 -1.37
C HIS A 64 -4.26 -12.78 -1.17
N THR A 65 -3.51 -12.41 -2.21
CA THR A 65 -2.12 -12.02 -2.05
C THR A 65 -2.09 -10.56 -1.66
N ILE A 66 -1.44 -10.23 -0.53
CA ILE A 66 -1.42 -8.87 0.02
C ILE A 66 0.02 -8.45 0.28
N SER A 67 0.47 -7.40 -0.39
CA SER A 67 1.84 -6.89 -0.23
C SER A 67 2.10 -6.48 1.22
N GLY A 68 3.22 -6.93 1.79
CA GLY A 68 3.64 -6.62 3.16
C GLY A 68 2.93 -7.41 4.27
N VAL A 69 1.93 -8.25 3.96
CA VAL A 69 1.25 -9.09 4.96
C VAL A 69 1.83 -10.51 4.94
N PRO A 70 2.48 -10.97 6.03
CA PRO A 70 3.07 -12.30 6.09
C PRO A 70 2.04 -13.41 5.83
N GLY A 71 2.40 -14.38 4.98
CA GLY A 71 1.55 -15.53 4.66
C GLY A 71 0.34 -15.23 3.75
N ALA A 72 0.10 -13.97 3.36
CA ALA A 72 -0.96 -13.61 2.43
C ALA A 72 -0.58 -13.95 0.99
N GLN A 73 -0.87 -15.20 0.59
CA GLN A 73 -0.57 -15.75 -0.74
C GLN A 73 -1.81 -16.37 -1.41
N GLY A 74 -3.01 -16.05 -0.92
CA GLY A 74 -4.25 -16.53 -1.51
C GLY A 74 -4.42 -16.05 -2.95
N GLN A 75 -5.07 -16.88 -3.78
CA GLN A 75 -5.29 -16.61 -5.20
C GLN A 75 -6.76 -16.78 -5.62
N VAL A 76 -7.66 -16.92 -4.64
CA VAL A 76 -9.12 -16.98 -4.89
C VAL A 76 -9.65 -15.60 -5.26
N GLY A 77 -9.21 -14.58 -4.52
CA GLY A 77 -9.47 -13.18 -4.82
C GLY A 77 -8.35 -12.55 -5.65
N PRO A 78 -8.58 -11.36 -6.24
CA PRO A 78 -7.54 -10.63 -6.93
C PRO A 78 -6.40 -10.23 -5.98
N ARG A 79 -5.22 -9.99 -6.53
CA ARG A 79 -4.08 -9.44 -5.77
C ARG A 79 -4.43 -8.06 -5.21
N LEU A 80 -3.98 -7.81 -3.97
CA LEU A 80 -4.08 -6.54 -3.27
C LEU A 80 -2.66 -5.99 -3.07
N ASP A 81 -2.14 -5.39 -4.13
CA ASP A 81 -0.81 -4.78 -4.21
C ASP A 81 -0.94 -3.29 -4.64
N ALA A 82 0.18 -2.66 -4.97
CA ALA A 82 0.24 -1.25 -5.38
C ALA A 82 -0.77 -0.88 -6.49
N SER A 83 -1.12 -1.85 -7.36
CA SER A 83 -2.07 -1.62 -8.45
C SER A 83 -3.49 -1.33 -7.97
N LEU A 84 -3.87 -1.70 -6.74
CA LEU A 84 -5.23 -1.52 -6.24
C LEU A 84 -5.65 -0.05 -6.25
N ALA A 85 -4.78 0.85 -5.80
CA ALA A 85 -5.07 2.28 -5.71
C ALA A 85 -5.37 2.91 -7.08
N ASP A 86 -4.79 2.37 -8.15
CA ASP A 86 -4.97 2.86 -9.52
C ASP A 86 -6.15 2.20 -10.25
N ARG A 87 -6.84 1.23 -9.65
CA ARG A 87 -8.04 0.62 -10.27
C ARG A 87 -9.18 1.62 -10.27
N THR A 88 -9.89 1.71 -11.39
CA THR A 88 -11.14 2.49 -11.45
C THR A 88 -12.28 1.80 -10.72
N PHE A 89 -12.31 0.46 -10.71
CA PHE A 89 -13.38 -0.33 -10.12
C PHE A 89 -12.87 -1.45 -9.21
N ILE A 90 -13.67 -1.76 -8.18
CA ILE A 90 -13.49 -2.86 -7.22
C ILE A 90 -14.78 -3.68 -7.09
N GLY A 91 -14.69 -4.87 -6.51
CA GLY A 91 -15.87 -5.71 -6.23
C GLY A 91 -16.69 -6.12 -7.46
N GLY A 92 -16.10 -6.02 -8.67
CA GLY A 92 -16.76 -6.34 -9.93
C GLY A 92 -17.63 -5.21 -10.51
N GLY A 93 -17.59 -3.98 -9.96
CA GLY A 93 -18.31 -2.85 -10.56
C GLY A 93 -18.49 -1.60 -9.70
N LEU A 94 -18.01 -1.58 -8.45
CA LEU A 94 -18.04 -0.36 -7.63
C LEU A 94 -16.90 0.57 -8.01
N ALA A 95 -17.16 1.87 -8.09
CA ALA A 95 -16.09 2.86 -8.21
C ALA A 95 -15.11 2.71 -7.03
N ASN A 96 -13.82 2.72 -7.31
CA ASN A 96 -12.79 2.59 -6.30
C ASN A 96 -12.59 3.94 -5.59
N ASN A 97 -13.33 4.14 -4.50
CA ASN A 97 -13.16 5.25 -3.57
C ASN A 97 -13.17 4.70 -2.13
N PRO A 98 -12.71 5.48 -1.13
CA PRO A 98 -12.65 5.06 0.26
C PRO A 98 -13.97 4.47 0.76
N GLU A 99 -15.08 5.15 0.52
CA GLU A 99 -16.41 4.77 1.02
C GLU A 99 -16.84 3.41 0.48
N ASN A 100 -16.67 3.19 -0.82
CA ASN A 100 -17.03 1.93 -1.48
C ASN A 100 -16.11 0.79 -1.05
N LEU A 101 -14.81 1.03 -0.89
CA LEU A 101 -13.89 -0.01 -0.43
C LEU A 101 -14.20 -0.43 1.01
N ILE A 102 -14.43 0.53 1.90
CA ILE A 102 -14.84 0.28 3.29
C ILE A 102 -16.15 -0.52 3.31
N ARG A 103 -17.15 -0.13 2.52
CA ARG A 103 -18.43 -0.83 2.43
C ARG A 103 -18.29 -2.23 1.85
N TRP A 104 -17.46 -2.40 0.82
CA TRP A 104 -17.18 -3.69 0.20
C TRP A 104 -16.51 -4.66 1.17
N ILE A 105 -15.50 -4.21 1.92
CA ILE A 105 -14.80 -5.03 2.93
C ILE A 105 -15.77 -5.59 3.97
N ARG A 106 -16.74 -4.78 4.42
CA ARG A 106 -17.70 -5.17 5.47
C ARG A 106 -18.85 -6.02 4.95
N SER A 107 -19.34 -5.69 3.76
CA SER A 107 -20.67 -6.09 3.28
C SER A 107 -20.69 -6.52 1.82
N ALA A 108 -19.67 -7.26 1.38
CA ALA A 108 -19.51 -7.69 -0.01
C ALA A 108 -20.75 -8.41 -0.56
N ARG A 109 -21.36 -9.34 0.21
CA ARG A 109 -22.53 -10.12 -0.26
C ARG A 109 -23.82 -9.31 -0.30
N GLU A 110 -23.95 -8.28 0.53
CA GLU A 110 -25.07 -7.35 0.46
C GLU A 110 -24.99 -6.45 -0.79
N ILE A 111 -23.77 -6.18 -1.27
CA ILE A 111 -23.55 -5.40 -2.50
C ILE A 111 -23.66 -6.31 -3.74
N ASN A 112 -23.02 -7.47 -3.72
CA ASN A 112 -23.09 -8.46 -4.78
C ASN A 112 -23.37 -9.85 -4.18
N PRO A 113 -24.63 -10.32 -4.19
CA PRO A 113 -24.98 -11.62 -3.60
C PRO A 113 -24.27 -12.83 -4.23
N ARG A 114 -23.71 -12.67 -5.44
CA ARG A 114 -22.98 -13.72 -6.17
C ARG A 114 -21.46 -13.69 -5.96
N THR A 115 -20.94 -12.73 -5.20
CA THR A 115 -19.50 -12.67 -4.91
C THR A 115 -19.06 -13.84 -4.00
N ALA A 116 -17.85 -14.36 -4.26
CA ALA A 116 -17.21 -15.34 -3.38
C ALA A 116 -16.64 -14.71 -2.10
N MET A 117 -16.41 -13.39 -2.11
CA MET A 117 -15.90 -12.68 -0.93
C MET A 117 -16.96 -12.66 0.18
N PRO A 118 -16.68 -13.16 1.39
CA PRO A 118 -17.64 -13.11 2.48
C PRO A 118 -17.81 -11.68 2.99
N SER A 119 -18.99 -11.37 3.52
CA SER A 119 -19.19 -10.16 4.34
C SER A 119 -18.49 -10.37 5.67
N THR A 120 -17.38 -9.68 5.89
CA THR A 120 -16.52 -9.88 7.08
C THR A 120 -17.19 -9.41 8.37
N ARG A 121 -18.14 -8.47 8.28
CA ARG A 121 -18.87 -7.88 9.43
C ARG A 121 -17.96 -7.25 10.49
N ILE A 122 -16.71 -6.95 10.15
CA ILE A 122 -15.82 -6.16 11.01
C ILE A 122 -16.40 -4.76 11.26
N SER A 123 -15.88 -4.11 12.31
CA SER A 123 -16.31 -2.74 12.62
C SER A 123 -15.97 -1.80 11.47
N GLU A 124 -16.68 -0.68 11.40
CA GLU A 124 -16.40 0.33 10.39
C GLU A 124 -14.96 0.83 10.47
N GLN A 125 -14.48 1.07 11.68
CA GLN A 125 -13.12 1.52 11.91
C GLN A 125 -12.08 0.49 11.46
N GLN A 126 -12.31 -0.80 11.71
CA GLN A 126 -11.41 -1.85 11.23
C GLN A 126 -11.34 -1.88 9.69
N ALA A 127 -12.47 -1.67 9.02
CA ALA A 127 -12.50 -1.59 7.55
C ALA A 127 -11.80 -0.33 7.02
N ARG A 128 -11.89 0.80 7.73
CA ARG A 128 -11.12 2.03 7.43
C ARG A 128 -9.62 1.78 7.51
N ASP A 129 -9.14 1.11 8.56
CA ASP A 129 -7.72 0.78 8.73
C ASP A 129 -7.21 -0.10 7.59
N ILE A 130 -7.97 -1.12 7.19
CA ILE A 130 -7.62 -1.97 6.04
C ILE A 130 -7.60 -1.13 4.75
N ALA A 131 -8.62 -0.31 4.51
CA ALA A 131 -8.66 0.55 3.34
C ALA A 131 -7.45 1.51 3.29
N ALA A 132 -7.08 2.10 4.43
CA ALA A 132 -5.90 2.97 4.54
C ALA A 132 -4.64 2.22 4.13
N TYR A 133 -4.43 1.02 4.69
CA TYR A 133 -3.28 0.20 4.35
C TYR A 133 -3.23 -0.13 2.86
N LEU A 134 -4.36 -0.53 2.29
CA LEU A 134 -4.46 -0.93 0.90
C LEU A 134 -4.23 0.23 -0.09
N TYR A 135 -4.70 1.44 0.22
CA TYR A 135 -4.39 2.64 -0.57
C TYR A 135 -2.94 3.10 -0.39
N ALA A 136 -2.34 2.87 0.78
CA ALA A 136 -0.95 3.21 1.06
C ALA A 136 0.08 2.26 0.43
N LEU A 137 -0.35 1.22 -0.30
CA LEU A 137 0.54 0.32 -1.05
C LEU A 137 1.11 0.94 -2.34
N LYS A 138 0.69 2.15 -2.68
CA LYS A 138 1.11 2.90 -3.87
C LYS A 138 2.61 3.20 -3.90
#